data_AF-A0A0C1INR4-F1
#
_entry.id   AF-A0A0C1INR4-F1
#
_cell.length_a   1.000
_cell.length_b   1.000
_cell.length_c   1.000
_cell.angle_alpha   90.00
_cell.angle_beta   90.00
_cell.angle_gamma   90.00
#
_symmetry.space_group_name_H-M   'P 1'
#
loop_
_entity.id
_entity.type
_entity.pdbx_description
1 polymer ?
#
loop_
_entity_poly.entity_id
_entity_poly.type
_entity_poly.pdbx_seq_one_letter_code
_entity_poly.pdbx_strand_id
1 'polypeptide(L)'
;MSYENARRMFDRHILECIVEKGNAAFGATETFYGLAFFMNDWVSKDLARALLRDLTDRGFCHFHRGLFNDDGEPAGSGYGITEKGLEYYQELVAENAAMLMPKQVVAIIANNSATTGILAGVGGSELAGNIISTLSANPDLIGEYLANPAGTLIDRAELFRPEQGALSWLARNGQIVTPQEMRAHLGQADN
;
A
#
# COMPACT_ATOMS: atom_id res chain seq x y z
N MET A 1 -7.59 -1.07 -9.80
CA MET A 1 -7.81 -1.79 -8.52
C MET A 1 -8.93 -2.79 -8.75
N SER A 2 -8.71 -4.07 -8.48
CA SER A 2 -9.80 -5.07 -8.61
C SER A 2 -10.86 -4.83 -7.52
N TYR A 3 -12.10 -5.27 -7.77
CA TYR A 3 -13.16 -5.23 -6.76
C TYR A 3 -12.75 -5.94 -5.47
N GLU A 4 -12.04 -7.07 -5.58
CA GLU A 4 -11.53 -7.83 -4.45
C GLU A 4 -10.52 -7.03 -3.63
N ASN A 5 -9.58 -6.34 -4.28
CA ASN A 5 -8.60 -5.50 -3.57
C ASN A 5 -9.27 -4.33 -2.84
N ALA A 6 -10.28 -3.72 -3.45
CA ALA A 6 -11.04 -2.65 -2.81
C ALA A 6 -11.80 -3.16 -1.58
N ARG A 7 -12.45 -4.33 -1.69
CA ARG A 7 -13.16 -4.96 -0.56
C ARG A 7 -12.20 -5.27 0.59
N ARG A 8 -11.06 -5.90 0.31
CA ARG A 8 -10.04 -6.23 1.33
C ARG A 8 -9.50 -4.98 2.03
N MET A 9 -9.32 -3.87 1.31
CA MET A 9 -8.95 -2.60 1.90
C MET A 9 -10.00 -2.11 2.91
N PHE A 10 -11.29 -2.14 2.54
CA PHE A 10 -12.37 -1.72 3.44
C PHE A 10 -12.53 -2.67 4.63
N ASP A 11 -12.48 -3.98 4.41
CA ASP A 11 -12.54 -5.00 5.46
C ASP A 11 -11.43 -4.76 6.49
N ARG A 12 -10.18 -4.59 6.02
CA ARG A 12 -9.04 -4.28 6.89
C ARG A 12 -9.30 -3.02 7.69
N HIS A 13 -9.73 -1.93 7.05
CA HIS A 13 -9.94 -0.66 7.74
C HIS A 13 -10.94 -0.77 8.90
N ILE A 14 -12.07 -1.44 8.67
CA ILE A 14 -13.10 -1.63 9.69
C ILE A 14 -12.57 -2.46 10.86
N LEU A 15 -11.89 -3.57 10.57
CA LEU A 15 -11.34 -4.46 11.60
C LEU A 15 -10.18 -3.80 12.37
N GLU A 16 -9.31 -3.05 11.69
CA GLU A 16 -8.22 -2.26 12.28
C GLU A 16 -8.75 -1.21 13.26
N CYS A 17 -9.89 -0.56 12.97
CA CYS A 17 -10.53 0.32 13.94
C CYS A 17 -10.87 -0.42 15.24
N ILE A 18 -11.41 -1.64 15.18
CA ILE A 18 -11.78 -2.41 16.37
C ILE A 18 -10.52 -2.85 17.14
N VAL A 19 -9.52 -3.38 16.43
CA VAL A 19 -8.34 -4.01 17.03
C VAL A 19 -7.34 -2.98 17.56
N GLU A 20 -7.01 -1.96 16.78
CA GLU A 20 -5.91 -1.03 17.11
C GLU A 20 -6.38 0.21 17.84
N LYS A 21 -7.59 0.69 17.55
CA LYS A 21 -8.16 1.90 18.18
C LYS A 21 -9.12 1.59 19.30
N GLY A 22 -9.43 0.31 19.48
CA GLY A 22 -10.32 -0.16 20.52
C GLY A 22 -9.73 -0.06 21.92
N ASN A 23 -10.59 -0.13 22.93
CA ASN A 23 -10.16 -0.15 24.31
C ASN A 23 -9.57 -1.52 24.67
N ALA A 24 -8.25 -1.59 24.81
CA ALA A 24 -7.52 -2.81 25.16
C ALA A 24 -7.90 -3.41 26.54
N ALA A 25 -8.61 -2.67 27.40
CA ALA A 25 -8.93 -3.11 28.76
C ALA A 25 -9.92 -4.29 28.81
N PHE A 26 -10.80 -4.43 27.82
CA PHE A 26 -11.84 -5.47 27.81
C PHE A 26 -11.56 -6.61 26.84
N GLY A 27 -10.53 -6.47 25.99
CA GLY A 27 -10.26 -7.38 24.88
C GLY A 27 -10.97 -6.94 23.60
N ALA A 28 -10.39 -7.33 22.45
CA ALA A 28 -10.85 -6.88 21.14
C ALA A 28 -12.24 -7.45 20.80
N THR A 29 -12.55 -8.66 21.27
CA THR A 29 -13.77 -9.42 20.96
C THR A 29 -14.95 -9.08 21.87
N GLU A 30 -14.70 -8.39 22.97
CA GLU A 30 -15.66 -8.08 24.03
C GLU A 30 -16.19 -6.65 23.94
N THR A 31 -15.60 -5.82 23.07
CA THR A 31 -15.91 -4.40 22.98
C THR A 31 -16.74 -4.10 21.72
N PHE A 32 -17.73 -3.23 21.88
CA PHE A 32 -18.66 -2.84 20.83
C PHE A 32 -18.59 -1.34 20.57
N TYR A 33 -18.59 -0.96 19.30
CA TYR A 33 -18.47 0.43 18.89
C TYR A 33 -19.67 0.88 18.05
N GLY A 34 -20.15 2.08 18.31
CA GLY A 34 -21.18 2.72 17.49
C GLY A 34 -20.65 3.11 16.10
N LEU A 35 -21.56 3.37 15.15
CA LEU A 35 -21.21 3.67 13.75
C LEU A 35 -20.18 4.80 13.59
N ALA A 36 -20.24 5.83 14.43
CA ALA A 36 -19.34 6.99 14.35
C ALA A 36 -17.86 6.61 14.49
N PHE A 37 -17.55 5.51 15.19
CA PHE A 37 -16.19 5.02 15.39
C PHE A 37 -15.51 4.54 14.08
N PHE A 38 -16.32 4.15 13.09
CA PHE A 38 -15.85 3.60 11.82
C PHE A 38 -15.83 4.63 10.68
N MET A 39 -16.25 5.87 10.95
CA MET A 39 -16.39 6.91 9.95
C MET A 39 -15.12 7.77 9.86
N ASN A 40 -14.83 8.28 8.66
CA ASN A 40 -13.77 9.26 8.39
C ASN A 40 -14.04 9.99 7.07
N ASP A 41 -13.10 10.81 6.58
CA ASP A 41 -13.22 11.61 5.35
C ASP A 41 -13.61 10.81 4.09
N TRP A 42 -13.31 9.51 4.04
CA TRP A 42 -13.58 8.63 2.91
C TRP A 42 -14.50 7.44 3.26
N VAL A 43 -14.93 7.30 4.52
CA VAL A 43 -15.92 6.32 4.96
C VAL A 43 -17.15 7.03 5.51
N SER A 44 -18.16 7.17 4.66
CA SER A 44 -19.45 7.75 5.03
C SER A 44 -20.23 6.82 5.97
N LYS A 45 -21.25 7.37 6.65
CA LYS A 45 -22.15 6.61 7.53
C LYS A 45 -22.83 5.42 6.83
N ASP A 46 -23.27 5.62 5.59
CA ASP A 46 -23.97 4.57 4.83
C ASP A 46 -23.00 3.50 4.34
N LEU A 47 -21.78 3.89 3.95
CA LEU A 47 -20.73 2.94 3.61
C LEU A 47 -20.30 2.11 4.83
N ALA A 48 -20.03 2.75 5.97
CA ALA A 48 -19.71 2.05 7.22
C ALA A 48 -20.79 1.02 7.58
N ARG A 49 -22.07 1.41 7.48
CA ARG A 49 -23.19 0.51 7.75
C ARG A 49 -23.24 -0.68 6.79
N ALA A 50 -23.01 -0.45 5.50
CA ALA A 50 -23.01 -1.50 4.49
C ALA A 50 -21.86 -2.50 4.73
N LEU A 51 -20.65 -1.99 5.00
CA LEU A 51 -19.46 -2.80 5.29
C LEU A 51 -19.63 -3.64 6.56
N LEU A 52 -20.09 -3.02 7.65
CA LEU A 52 -20.32 -3.73 8.91
C LEU A 52 -21.40 -4.81 8.78
N ARG A 53 -22.45 -4.56 7.99
CA ARG A 53 -23.46 -5.58 7.69
C ARG A 53 -22.86 -6.74 6.90
N ASP A 54 -22.09 -6.48 5.84
CA ASP A 54 -21.41 -7.53 5.07
C ASP A 54 -20.46 -8.36 5.94
N LEU A 55 -19.66 -7.71 6.80
CA LEU A 55 -18.77 -8.39 7.74
C LEU A 55 -19.55 -9.21 8.78
N THR A 56 -20.70 -8.73 9.25
CA THR A 56 -21.59 -9.49 10.13
C THR A 56 -22.19 -10.70 9.42
N ASP A 57 -22.69 -10.54 8.19
CA ASP A 57 -23.27 -11.62 7.39
C ASP A 57 -22.21 -12.72 7.09
N ARG A 58 -20.93 -12.35 6.99
CA ARG A 58 -19.78 -13.28 6.84
C ARG A 58 -19.27 -13.87 8.15
N GLY A 59 -19.78 -13.42 9.29
CA GLY A 59 -19.42 -13.89 10.63
C GLY A 59 -18.12 -13.31 11.19
N PHE A 60 -17.60 -12.21 10.63
CA PHE A 60 -16.40 -11.52 11.10
C PHE A 60 -16.70 -10.43 12.15
N CYS A 61 -17.90 -9.89 12.12
CA CYS A 61 -18.40 -8.97 13.16
C CYS A 61 -19.69 -9.50 13.75
N HIS A 62 -20.06 -9.01 14.93
CA HIS A 62 -21.37 -9.25 15.52
C HIS A 62 -21.99 -7.93 15.97
N PHE A 63 -23.31 -7.85 15.83
CA PHE A 63 -24.09 -6.67 16.15
C PHE A 63 -24.73 -6.82 17.53
N HIS A 64 -24.62 -5.78 18.35
CA HIS A 64 -25.23 -5.74 19.67
C HIS A 64 -26.09 -4.49 19.87
N ARG A 65 -27.22 -4.66 20.54
CA ARG A 65 -28.16 -3.59 20.89
C ARG A 65 -28.07 -3.30 22.39
N GLY A 66 -28.42 -2.09 22.77
CA GLY A 66 -28.42 -1.66 24.16
C GLY A 66 -27.03 -1.29 24.67
N LEU A 67 -26.18 -0.70 23.82
CA LEU A 67 -24.94 -0.09 24.32
C LEU A 67 -25.29 1.04 25.28
N PHE A 68 -24.53 1.17 26.36
CA PHE A 68 -24.77 2.17 27.39
C PHE A 68 -23.92 3.43 27.15
N ASN A 69 -24.43 4.61 27.50
CA ASN A 69 -23.64 5.84 27.56
C ASN A 69 -22.85 5.91 28.89
N ASP A 70 -22.05 6.97 29.05
CA ASP A 70 -21.25 7.20 30.26
C ASP A 70 -22.11 7.42 31.53
N ASP A 71 -23.40 7.75 31.36
CA ASP A 71 -24.38 7.88 32.44
C ASP A 71 -25.04 6.54 32.82
N GLY A 72 -24.66 5.43 32.16
CA GLY A 72 -25.23 4.11 32.41
C GLY A 72 -26.65 3.96 31.86
N GLU A 73 -27.05 4.76 30.88
CA GLU A 73 -28.32 4.64 30.17
C GLU A 73 -28.16 3.89 28.84
N PRO A 74 -29.09 3.00 28.44
CA PRO A 74 -29.05 2.36 27.12
C PRO A 74 -29.21 3.41 26.00
N ALA A 75 -28.15 3.62 25.23
CA ALA A 75 -28.02 4.68 24.24
C ALA A 75 -27.53 4.20 22.86
N GLY A 76 -27.84 2.98 22.44
CA GLY A 76 -27.75 2.62 21.03
C GLY A 76 -27.39 1.17 20.71
N SER A 77 -26.61 1.01 19.66
CA SER A 77 -26.17 -0.28 19.14
C SER A 77 -24.77 -0.15 18.55
N GLY A 78 -24.03 -1.25 18.53
CA GLY A 78 -22.70 -1.25 17.95
C GLY A 78 -22.29 -2.60 17.42
N TYR A 79 -21.05 -2.62 16.93
CA TYR A 79 -20.44 -3.77 16.29
C TYR A 79 -19.16 -4.12 17.03
N GLY A 80 -18.97 -5.41 17.27
CA GLY A 80 -17.74 -6.01 17.79
C GLY A 80 -17.15 -6.99 16.78
N ILE A 81 -15.86 -7.26 16.87
CA ILE A 81 -15.19 -8.29 16.06
C ILE A 81 -15.41 -9.67 16.69
N THR A 82 -15.55 -10.72 15.89
CA THR A 82 -15.54 -12.11 16.38
C THR A 82 -14.11 -12.66 16.40
N GLU A 83 -13.89 -13.81 17.03
CA GLU A 83 -12.60 -14.52 16.92
C GLU A 83 -12.22 -14.77 15.45
N LYS A 84 -13.18 -15.26 14.65
CA LYS A 84 -13.03 -15.43 13.20
C LYS A 84 -12.67 -14.12 12.48
N GLY A 85 -13.24 -13.00 12.91
CA GLY A 85 -12.91 -11.67 12.39
C GLY A 85 -11.49 -11.25 12.72
N LEU A 86 -11.01 -11.59 13.94
CA LEU A 86 -9.65 -11.30 14.37
C LEU A 86 -8.63 -12.12 13.60
N GLU A 87 -8.89 -13.42 13.39
CA GLU A 87 -8.08 -14.28 12.52
C GLU A 87 -7.99 -13.72 11.10
N TYR A 88 -9.13 -13.34 10.52
CA TYR A 88 -9.17 -12.75 9.19
C TYR A 88 -8.41 -11.41 9.12
N TYR A 89 -8.49 -10.57 10.15
CA TYR A 89 -7.69 -9.36 10.23
C TYR A 89 -6.19 -9.66 10.27
N GLN A 90 -5.77 -10.67 11.03
CA GLN A 90 -4.36 -11.09 11.07
C GLN A 90 -3.87 -11.59 9.71
N GLU A 91 -4.70 -12.31 8.95
CA GLU A 91 -4.40 -12.70 7.57
C GLU A 91 -4.21 -11.46 6.67
N LEU A 92 -5.14 -10.49 6.73
CA LEU A 92 -5.06 -9.24 5.96
C LEU A 92 -3.82 -8.40 6.31
N VAL A 93 -3.37 -8.45 7.55
CA VAL A 93 -2.15 -7.78 8.02
C VAL A 93 -0.91 -8.56 7.57
N ALA A 94 -0.89 -9.89 7.68
CA ALA A 94 0.23 -10.72 7.27
C ALA A 94 0.49 -10.64 5.76
N GLU A 95 -0.57 -10.64 4.95
CA GLU A 95 -0.45 -10.41 3.50
C GLU A 95 0.08 -9.01 3.18
N ASN A 96 -0.36 -7.98 3.91
CA ASN A 96 0.19 -6.63 3.78
C ASN A 96 1.62 -6.52 4.31
N ALA A 97 2.03 -7.32 5.28
CA ALA A 97 3.41 -7.37 5.73
C ALA A 97 4.32 -8.04 4.68
N ALA A 98 3.79 -8.99 3.92
CA ALA A 98 4.46 -9.58 2.76
C ALA A 98 4.53 -8.63 1.55
N MET A 99 3.70 -7.58 1.51
CA MET A 99 3.65 -6.58 0.46
C MET A 99 4.20 -5.24 0.97
N LEU A 100 5.45 -4.88 0.62
CA LEU A 100 6.04 -3.61 1.04
C LEU A 100 5.07 -2.43 0.78
N MET A 101 4.77 -1.67 1.84
CA MET A 101 3.86 -0.53 1.75
C MET A 101 4.42 0.50 0.77
N PRO A 102 3.58 1.27 0.04
CA PRO A 102 4.06 2.29 -0.90
C PRO A 102 5.08 3.25 -0.29
N LYS A 103 4.88 3.65 0.97
CA LYS A 103 5.83 4.48 1.72
C LYS A 103 7.20 3.81 1.89
N GLN A 104 7.24 2.50 2.13
CA GLN A 104 8.48 1.73 2.29
C GLN A 104 9.20 1.58 0.94
N VAL A 105 8.47 1.29 -0.14
CA VAL A 105 9.04 1.24 -1.50
C VAL A 105 9.67 2.58 -1.87
N VAL A 106 8.95 3.69 -1.63
CA VAL A 106 9.47 5.04 -1.86
C VAL A 106 10.72 5.30 -1.02
N ALA A 107 10.73 4.91 0.26
CA ALA A 107 11.89 5.07 1.13
C ALA A 107 13.11 4.26 0.65
N ILE A 108 12.90 3.02 0.18
CA ILE A 108 13.94 2.17 -0.38
C ILE A 108 14.56 2.84 -1.61
N ILE A 109 13.74 3.30 -2.56
CA ILE A 109 14.20 3.98 -3.77
C ILE A 109 14.94 5.27 -3.41
N ALA A 110 14.38 6.10 -2.53
CA ALA A 110 14.99 7.36 -2.13
C ALA A 110 16.37 7.14 -1.47
N ASN A 111 16.48 6.21 -0.53
CA ASN A 111 17.73 5.91 0.16
C ASN A 111 18.80 5.35 -0.80
N ASN A 112 18.42 4.41 -1.66
CA ASN A 112 19.34 3.84 -2.64
C ASN A 112 19.82 4.92 -3.62
N SER A 113 18.91 5.76 -4.13
CA SER A 113 19.23 6.79 -5.11
C SER A 113 20.09 7.90 -4.52
N ALA A 114 19.83 8.32 -3.28
CA ALA A 114 20.65 9.31 -2.59
C ALA A 114 22.08 8.80 -2.35
N THR A 115 22.22 7.55 -1.92
CA THR A 115 23.53 6.94 -1.61
C THR A 115 24.33 6.68 -2.88
N THR A 116 23.73 5.97 -3.83
CA THR A 116 24.37 5.58 -5.09
C THR A 116 24.62 6.77 -6.00
N GLY A 117 23.70 7.74 -6.02
CA GLY A 117 23.83 8.95 -6.84
C GLY A 117 25.07 9.76 -6.48
N ILE A 118 25.31 10.00 -5.18
CA ILE A 118 26.50 10.70 -4.69
C ILE A 118 27.78 9.97 -5.13
N LEU A 119 27.82 8.64 -4.97
CA LEU A 119 28.99 7.83 -5.32
C LEU A 119 29.26 7.81 -6.83
N ALA A 120 28.20 7.79 -7.65
CA ALA A 120 28.31 7.76 -9.10
C ALA A 120 28.43 9.14 -9.75
N GLY A 121 28.36 10.23 -8.97
CA GLY A 121 28.41 11.60 -9.49
C GLY A 121 27.15 11.99 -10.29
N VAL A 122 26.01 11.40 -9.97
CA VAL A 122 24.70 11.69 -10.59
C VAL A 122 23.71 12.19 -9.56
N GLY A 123 22.74 13.02 -9.98
CA GLY A 123 21.70 13.51 -9.09
C GLY A 123 20.81 12.35 -8.60
N GLY A 124 20.51 12.35 -7.29
CA GLY A 124 19.68 11.30 -6.69
C GLY A 124 18.24 11.29 -7.24
N SER A 125 17.71 12.45 -7.63
CA SER A 125 16.40 12.57 -8.29
C SER A 125 16.36 11.87 -9.65
N GLU A 126 17.41 12.05 -10.44
CA GLU A 126 17.56 11.45 -11.76
C GLU A 126 17.72 9.94 -11.66
N LEU A 127 18.53 9.48 -10.70
CA LEU A 127 18.70 8.05 -10.43
C LEU A 127 17.39 7.41 -9.94
N ALA A 128 16.64 8.07 -9.07
CA ALA A 128 15.34 7.59 -8.60
C ALA A 128 14.33 7.46 -9.76
N GLY A 129 14.30 8.46 -10.65
CA GLY A 129 13.47 8.42 -11.85
C GLY A 129 13.85 7.26 -12.76
N ASN A 130 15.14 7.01 -12.95
CA ASN A 130 15.64 5.90 -13.76
C ASN A 130 15.31 4.52 -13.17
N ILE A 131 15.39 4.37 -11.84
CA ILE A 131 14.98 3.15 -11.14
C ILE A 131 13.49 2.88 -11.36
N ILE A 132 12.63 3.87 -11.14
CA ILE A 132 11.19 3.73 -11.35
C ILE A 132 10.88 3.39 -12.81
N SER A 133 11.55 4.08 -13.74
CA SER A 133 11.44 3.85 -15.18
C SER A 133 11.77 2.40 -15.56
N THR A 134 12.88 1.87 -15.02
CA THR A 134 13.36 0.51 -15.29
C THR A 134 12.43 -0.54 -14.69
N LEU A 135 12.04 -0.39 -13.43
CA LEU A 135 11.15 -1.32 -12.74
C LEU A 135 9.74 -1.34 -13.36
N SER A 136 9.28 -0.20 -13.88
CA SER A 136 8.01 -0.13 -14.63
C SER A 136 8.08 -0.88 -15.95
N ALA A 137 9.23 -0.83 -16.64
CA ALA A 137 9.44 -1.57 -17.89
C ALA A 137 9.72 -3.06 -17.65
N ASN A 138 10.23 -3.43 -16.47
CA ASN A 138 10.64 -4.79 -16.12
C ASN A 138 10.04 -5.21 -14.75
N PRO A 139 8.72 -5.48 -14.66
CA PRO A 139 8.06 -5.76 -13.39
C PRO A 139 8.64 -6.95 -12.61
N ASP A 140 9.18 -7.95 -13.31
CA ASP A 140 9.80 -9.13 -12.70
C ASP A 140 11.04 -8.79 -11.87
N LEU A 141 11.68 -7.65 -12.15
CA LEU A 141 12.86 -7.17 -11.42
C LEU A 141 12.51 -6.55 -10.05
N ILE A 142 11.24 -6.22 -9.80
CA ILE A 142 10.80 -5.53 -8.57
C ILE A 142 11.15 -6.35 -7.33
N GLY A 143 10.91 -7.66 -7.35
CA GLY A 143 11.22 -8.53 -6.21
C GLY A 143 12.71 -8.56 -5.90
N GLU A 144 13.54 -8.73 -6.95
CA GLU A 144 15.01 -8.73 -6.83
C GLU A 144 15.51 -7.39 -6.28
N TYR A 145 15.05 -6.28 -6.85
CA TYR A 145 15.45 -4.93 -6.43
C TYR A 145 15.06 -4.62 -4.99
N LEU A 146 13.83 -4.96 -4.57
CA LEU A 146 13.39 -4.68 -3.20
C LEU A 146 14.14 -5.52 -2.17
N ALA A 147 14.65 -6.69 -2.55
CA ALA A 147 15.49 -7.52 -1.69
C ALA A 147 16.94 -7.02 -1.60
N ASN A 148 17.52 -6.50 -2.69
CA ASN A 148 18.92 -6.03 -2.72
C ASN A 148 19.12 -4.82 -3.65
N PRO A 149 18.69 -3.60 -3.26
CA PRO A 149 18.60 -2.46 -4.17
C PRO A 149 19.92 -2.06 -4.83
N ALA A 150 21.01 -2.02 -4.07
CA ALA A 150 22.33 -1.63 -4.57
C ALA A 150 22.97 -2.76 -5.40
N GLY A 151 22.83 -4.02 -4.96
CA GLY A 151 23.32 -5.17 -5.73
C GLY A 151 22.63 -5.28 -7.07
N THR A 152 21.30 -5.18 -7.12
CA THR A 152 20.54 -5.25 -8.38
C THR A 152 20.94 -4.15 -9.35
N LEU A 153 21.22 -2.92 -8.90
CA LEU A 153 21.73 -1.85 -9.77
C LEU A 153 23.07 -2.19 -10.42
N ILE A 154 23.94 -2.89 -9.70
CA ILE A 154 25.28 -3.26 -10.16
C ILE A 154 25.22 -4.51 -11.05
N ASP A 155 24.52 -5.54 -10.57
CA ASP A 155 24.44 -6.85 -11.20
C ASP A 155 23.59 -6.83 -12.48
N ARG A 156 22.67 -5.86 -12.60
CA ARG A 156 21.79 -5.63 -13.76
C ARG A 156 22.01 -4.28 -14.42
N ALA A 157 23.21 -3.72 -14.34
CA ALA A 157 23.51 -2.37 -14.80
C ALA A 157 23.10 -2.09 -16.26
N GLU A 158 23.04 -3.13 -17.11
CA GLU A 158 22.55 -3.08 -18.48
C GLU A 158 21.05 -2.76 -18.60
N LEU A 159 20.24 -3.16 -17.62
CA LEU A 159 18.79 -2.90 -17.60
C LEU A 159 18.47 -1.52 -17.05
N PHE A 160 19.34 -0.92 -16.23
CA PHE A 160 19.15 0.43 -15.70
C PHE A 160 19.65 1.53 -16.65
N ARG A 161 19.63 1.28 -17.95
CA ARG A 161 19.93 2.29 -18.95
C ARG A 161 18.63 3.00 -19.39
N PRO A 162 18.66 4.31 -19.67
CA PRO A 162 17.44 5.05 -20.00
C PRO A 162 16.63 4.43 -21.16
N GLU A 163 17.31 3.87 -22.16
CA GLU A 163 16.68 3.20 -23.30
C GLU A 163 15.94 1.89 -22.97
N GLN A 164 16.18 1.31 -21.79
CA GLN A 164 15.51 0.10 -21.29
C GLN A 164 14.35 0.41 -20.33
N GLY A 165 14.12 1.69 -20.04
CA GLY A 165 13.05 2.16 -19.16
C GLY A 165 11.74 2.49 -19.87
N ALA A 166 10.76 2.97 -19.10
CA ALA A 166 9.43 3.37 -19.57
C ALA A 166 9.17 4.90 -19.58
N LEU A 167 10.01 5.69 -18.89
CA LEU A 167 9.83 7.13 -18.71
C LEU A 167 10.81 7.94 -19.55
N SER A 168 10.36 9.09 -20.05
CA SER A 168 11.21 10.07 -20.72
C SER A 168 12.12 10.82 -19.74
N TRP A 169 13.26 11.29 -20.21
CA TRP A 169 14.19 12.13 -19.43
C TRP A 169 14.53 13.43 -20.16
N LEU A 170 15.06 14.39 -19.39
CA LEU A 170 15.61 15.63 -19.92
C LEU A 170 17.08 15.41 -20.29
N ALA A 171 17.39 15.47 -21.58
CA ALA A 171 18.75 15.42 -22.08
C ALA A 171 19.50 16.73 -21.75
N ARG A 172 20.83 16.67 -21.79
CA ARG A 172 21.70 17.82 -21.47
C ARG A 172 21.49 19.04 -22.37
N ASN A 173 20.95 18.84 -23.57
CA ASN A 173 20.61 19.91 -24.52
C ASN A 173 19.21 20.50 -24.26
N GLY A 174 18.53 20.10 -23.18
CA GLY A 174 17.19 20.55 -22.82
C GLY A 174 16.06 19.85 -23.56
N GLN A 175 16.35 18.86 -24.41
CA GLN A 175 15.32 18.08 -25.08
C GLN A 175 14.75 17.02 -24.15
N ILE A 176 13.45 16.77 -24.25
CA ILE A 176 12.83 15.58 -23.67
C ILE A 176 13.03 14.44 -24.65
N VAL A 177 13.57 13.33 -24.17
CA VAL A 177 13.86 12.13 -24.97
C VAL A 177 13.14 10.95 -24.32
N THR A 178 12.43 10.17 -25.14
CA THR A 178 11.77 8.93 -24.73
C THR A 178 12.71 7.73 -24.88
N PRO A 179 12.44 6.62 -24.16
CA PRO A 179 13.19 5.37 -24.36
C PRO A 179 13.21 4.91 -25.83
N GLN A 180 12.07 5.02 -26.53
CA GLN A 180 11.94 4.65 -27.95
C GLN A 180 12.85 5.50 -28.85
N GLU A 181 12.86 6.81 -28.69
CA GLU A 181 13.72 7.71 -29.46
C GLU A 181 15.21 7.42 -29.23
N MET A 182 15.58 7.05 -28.00
CA MET A 182 16.95 6.67 -27.69
C MET A 182 17.33 5.33 -28.31
N ARG A 183 16.45 4.32 -28.25
CA ARG A 183 16.66 3.04 -28.96
C ARG A 183 16.86 3.28 -30.45
N ALA A 184 16.01 4.09 -31.08
CA ALA A 184 16.13 4.46 -32.48
C ALA A 184 17.46 5.16 -32.79
N HIS A 185 17.89 6.11 -31.95
CA HIS A 185 19.17 6.80 -32.10
C HIS A 185 20.37 5.85 -31.98
N LEU A 186 20.27 4.84 -31.12
CA LEU A 186 21.30 3.81 -30.91
C LEU A 186 21.24 2.67 -31.94
N GLY A 187 20.30 2.70 -32.89
CA GLY A 187 20.10 1.65 -33.89
C GLY A 187 19.56 0.34 -33.31
N GLN A 188 18.89 0.39 -32.16
CA GLN A 188 18.27 -0.76 -31.50
C GLN A 188 16.83 -0.96 -31.97
N ALA A 189 16.36 -2.21 -31.96
CA ALA A 189 14.97 -2.54 -32.26
C ALA A 189 14.04 -2.02 -31.15
N ASP A 190 12.81 -1.67 -31.53
CA ASP A 190 11.76 -1.36 -30.57
C ASP A 190 11.11 -2.68 -30.14
N ASN A 191 11.22 -3.01 -28.85
CA ASN A 191 10.65 -4.22 -28.24
C ASN A 191 9.33 -3.88 -27.55
#